data_AF-A0A0G1RVP0-F1
#
_entry.id   AF-A0A0G1RVP0-F1
#
_cell.length_a   1.000
_cell.length_b   1.000
_cell.length_c   1.000
_cell.angle_alpha   90.00
_cell.angle_beta   90.00
_cell.angle_gamma   90.00
#
_symmetry.space_group_name_H-M   'P 1'
#
loop_
_entity.id
_entity.type
_entity.pdbx_description
1 polymer ?
#
loop_
_entity_poly.entity_id
_entity_poly.type
_entity_poly.pdbx_seq_one_letter_code
_entity_poly.pdbx_strand_id
1 'polypeptide(L)'
;MTKINPPQSTKDLPKSVIKQMTALATSGFGLVAALAWNNVIKETVDTYIKPLIGQGSGLISLIIYAVLVTALAVLVTLQLSRLEQKFK
;
A
#
# COMPACT_ATOMS: atom_id res chain seq x y z
N MET A 1 -14.21 55.89 7.62
CA MET A 1 -13.36 55.11 6.70
C MET A 1 -13.06 53.77 7.36
N THR A 2 -13.73 52.71 6.93
CA THR A 2 -13.54 51.36 7.48
C THR A 2 -12.15 50.87 7.09
N LYS A 3 -11.27 50.66 8.08
CA LYS A 3 -9.93 50.13 7.82
C LYS A 3 -10.06 48.67 7.40
N ILE A 4 -9.88 48.41 6.11
CA ILE A 4 -9.79 47.06 5.57
C ILE A 4 -8.39 46.57 5.88
N ASN A 5 -8.25 45.74 6.92
CA ASN A 5 -6.97 45.08 7.20
C ASN A 5 -6.74 43.99 6.14
N PRO A 6 -5.62 44.00 5.39
CA PRO A 6 -5.30 42.93 4.47
C PRO A 6 -5.01 41.62 5.24
N PRO A 7 -5.37 40.45 4.70
CA PRO A 7 -5.10 39.16 5.34
C PRO A 7 -3.58 38.94 5.50
N GLN A 8 -3.12 38.76 6.74
CA GLN A 8 -1.72 38.85 7.15
C GLN A 8 -0.91 37.53 7.17
N SER A 9 -1.33 36.44 6.51
CA SER A 9 -0.49 35.23 6.46
C SER A 9 -0.63 34.44 5.15
N THR A 10 0.39 34.55 4.30
CA THR A 10 0.61 33.72 3.11
C THR A 10 1.37 32.42 3.42
N LYS A 11 1.61 32.08 4.70
CA LYS A 11 2.39 30.89 5.11
C LYS A 11 1.62 29.56 5.06
N ASP A 12 0.29 29.58 4.93
CA ASP A 12 -0.54 28.36 4.94
C ASP A 12 -0.76 27.74 3.54
N LEU A 13 -0.57 28.53 2.48
CA LEU A 13 -0.58 28.06 1.09
C LEU A 13 0.50 27.00 0.79
N PRO A 14 1.80 27.19 1.15
CA PRO A 14 2.80 26.17 0.88
C PRO A 14 2.56 24.87 1.65
N LYS A 15 2.05 24.94 2.88
CA LYS A 15 1.83 23.76 3.72
C LYS A 15 0.71 22.86 3.18
N SER A 16 -0.39 23.46 2.72
CA SER A 16 -1.51 22.71 2.13
C SER A 16 -1.12 22.06 0.80
N VAL A 17 -0.36 22.77 -0.05
CA VAL A 17 0.18 22.22 -1.30
C VAL A 17 1.13 21.05 -1.04
N ILE A 18 2.09 21.19 -0.11
CA ILE A 18 3.01 20.11 0.26
C ILE A 18 2.24 18.89 0.77
N LYS A 19 1.24 19.08 1.66
CA LYS A 19 0.40 18.00 2.17
C LYS A 19 -0.33 17.27 1.04
N GLN A 20 -0.89 18.01 0.09
CA GLN A 20 -1.59 17.44 -1.07
C GLN A 20 -0.61 16.64 -1.94
N MET A 21 0.58 17.19 -2.23
CA MET A 21 1.62 16.51 -3.00
C MET A 21 2.07 15.22 -2.32
N THR A 22 2.28 15.24 -0.99
CA THR A 22 2.63 14.03 -0.23
C THR A 22 1.51 13.00 -0.32
N ALA A 23 0.23 13.39 -0.16
CA ALA A 23 -0.90 12.46 -0.28
C ALA A 23 -0.98 11.82 -1.68
N LEU A 24 -0.82 12.61 -2.75
CA LEU A 24 -0.79 12.10 -4.12
C LEU A 24 0.39 11.15 -4.34
N ALA A 25 1.60 11.53 -3.89
CA ALA A 25 2.79 10.71 -4.01
C ALA A 25 2.65 9.39 -3.25
N THR A 26 2.23 9.43 -1.98
CA THR A 26 2.02 8.23 -1.16
C THR A 26 0.97 7.31 -1.77
N SER A 27 -0.12 7.87 -2.29
CA SER A 27 -1.17 7.07 -2.96
C SER A 27 -0.66 6.42 -4.25
N GLY A 28 0.06 7.18 -5.08
CA GLY A 28 0.67 6.68 -6.32
C GLY A 28 1.71 5.59 -6.04
N PHE A 29 2.62 5.82 -5.10
CA PHE A 29 3.60 4.81 -4.68
C PHE A 29 2.96 3.61 -4.01
N GLY A 30 1.86 3.78 -3.27
CA GLY A 30 1.09 2.67 -2.69
C GLY A 30 0.56 1.73 -3.78
N LEU A 31 0.05 2.28 -4.89
CA LEU A 31 -0.39 1.48 -6.04
C LEU A 31 0.77 0.74 -6.70
N VAL A 32 1.89 1.42 -6.94
CA VAL A 32 3.10 0.81 -7.52
C VAL A 32 3.64 -0.30 -6.62
N ALA A 33 3.68 -0.07 -5.31
CA ALA A 33 4.14 -1.05 -4.34
C ALA A 33 3.22 -2.28 -4.29
N ALA A 34 1.90 -2.08 -4.35
CA ALA A 34 0.94 -3.19 -4.41
C ALA A 34 1.14 -4.07 -5.66
N LEU A 35 1.36 -3.44 -6.82
CA LEU A 35 1.66 -4.15 -8.07
C LEU A 35 3.00 -4.90 -8.01
N ALA A 36 4.04 -4.27 -7.46
CA ALA A 36 5.35 -4.90 -7.31
C ALA A 36 5.30 -6.12 -6.38
N TRP A 37 4.64 -6.00 -5.23
CA TRP A 37 4.51 -7.12 -4.29
C TRP A 37 3.68 -8.27 -4.85
N ASN A 38 2.60 -7.99 -5.59
CA ASN A 38 1.84 -9.02 -6.30
C ASN A 38 2.77 -9.82 -7.24
N ASN A 39 3.52 -9.13 -8.10
CA ASN A 39 4.44 -9.78 -9.04
C ASN A 39 5.52 -10.60 -8.33
N VAL A 40 6.13 -10.08 -7.26
CA VAL A 40 7.12 -10.80 -6.46
C VAL A 40 6.55 -12.10 -5.90
N ILE A 41 5.35 -12.06 -5.31
CA ILE A 41 4.72 -13.27 -4.75
C ILE A 41 4.42 -14.26 -5.87
N LYS A 42 3.90 -13.80 -7.01
CA LYS A 42 3.58 -14.65 -8.16
C LYS A 42 4.83 -15.33 -8.73
N GLU A 43 5.89 -14.57 -9.01
CA GLU A 43 7.15 -15.11 -9.52
C GLU A 43 7.81 -16.06 -8.52
N THR A 44 7.72 -15.77 -7.23
CA THR A 44 8.22 -16.67 -6.18
C THR A 44 7.50 -18.01 -6.22
N VAL A 45 6.17 -18.01 -6.33
CA VAL A 45 5.38 -19.24 -6.42
C VAL A 45 5.69 -19.97 -7.74
N ASP A 46 5.75 -19.27 -8.87
CA ASP A 46 6.04 -19.90 -10.16
C ASP A 46 7.48 -20.46 -10.24
N THR A 47 8.46 -19.82 -9.60
CA THR A 47 9.88 -20.23 -9.66
C THR A 47 10.23 -21.29 -8.63
N TYR A 48 9.73 -21.15 -7.39
CA TYR A 48 10.14 -22.02 -6.29
C TYR A 48 9.10 -23.10 -5.98
N ILE A 49 7.81 -22.78 -6.05
CA ILE A 49 6.74 -23.71 -5.65
C ILE A 49 6.34 -24.62 -6.83
N LYS A 50 6.08 -24.05 -8.02
CA LYS A 50 5.57 -24.82 -9.16
C LYS A 50 6.47 -26.00 -9.58
N PRO A 51 7.81 -25.91 -9.62
CA PRO A 51 8.66 -27.05 -9.97
C PRO A 51 8.63 -28.18 -8.93
N LEU A 52 8.39 -27.86 -7.66
CA LEU A 52 8.32 -28.85 -6.57
C LEU A 52 7.08 -29.75 -6.67
N ILE A 53 6.01 -29.30 -7.33
CA ILE A 53 4.69 -29.97 -7.33
C ILE A 53 4.37 -30.61 -8.71
N GLY A 54 5.31 -30.54 -9.68
CA GLY A 54 5.20 -31.19 -10.98
C GLY A 54 4.33 -30.44 -12.02
N GLN A 55 4.60 -30.70 -13.31
CA GLN A 55 4.08 -29.95 -14.48
C GLN A 55 2.55 -29.93 -14.66
N GLY A 56 1.78 -30.77 -13.94
CA GLY A 56 0.30 -30.78 -13.98
C GLY A 56 -0.39 -29.83 -13.00
N SER A 57 0.36 -29.16 -12.11
CA SER A 57 -0.17 -28.50 -10.90
C SER A 57 -0.43 -26.99 -11.03
N GLY A 58 -0.73 -26.47 -12.23
CA GLY A 58 -0.96 -25.03 -12.44
C GLY A 58 -2.03 -24.42 -11.50
N LEU A 59 -3.08 -25.18 -11.20
CA LEU A 59 -4.14 -24.78 -10.27
C LEU A 59 -3.65 -24.74 -8.81
N ILE A 60 -2.80 -25.67 -8.41
CA ILE A 60 -2.24 -25.74 -7.05
C ILE A 60 -1.29 -24.56 -6.81
N SER A 61 -0.50 -24.17 -7.80
CA SER A 61 0.30 -22.94 -7.76
C SER A 61 -0.56 -21.70 -7.48
N LEU A 62 -1.70 -21.56 -8.19
CA LEU A 62 -2.63 -20.44 -7.98
C LEU A 62 -3.29 -20.46 -6.60
N ILE A 63 -3.63 -21.64 -6.07
CA ILE A 63 -4.19 -21.79 -4.73
C ILE A 63 -3.16 -21.35 -3.67
N ILE A 64 -1.89 -21.77 -3.82
CA ILE A 64 -0.81 -21.36 -2.90
C ILE A 64 -0.60 -19.85 -2.95
N TYR A 65 -0.54 -19.28 -4.16
CA TYR A 65 -0.48 -17.83 -4.35
C TYR A 65 -1.64 -17.12 -3.62
N ALA A 66 -2.88 -17.57 -3.79
CA ALA A 66 -4.05 -16.97 -3.16
C ALA A 66 -4.01 -17.03 -1.63
N VAL A 67 -3.58 -18.17 -1.07
CA VAL A 67 -3.41 -18.36 0.38
C VAL A 67 -2.32 -17.42 0.92
N LEU A 68 -1.18 -17.31 0.25
CA LEU A 68 -0.08 -16.43 0.67
C LEU A 68 -0.50 -14.96 0.68
N VAL A 69 -1.16 -14.49 -0.38
CA VAL A 69 -1.65 -13.10 -0.47
C VAL A 69 -2.68 -12.82 0.61
N THR A 70 -3.60 -13.76 0.86
CA THR A 70 -4.62 -13.62 1.92
C THR A 70 -3.98 -13.57 3.31
N ALA A 71 -3.01 -14.45 3.59
CA ALA A 71 -2.29 -14.45 4.86
C ALA A 71 -1.56 -13.13 5.08
N LEU A 72 -0.87 -12.60 4.06
CA LEU A 72 -0.23 -11.28 4.13
C LEU A 72 -1.24 -10.16 4.39
N ALA A 73 -2.38 -10.16 3.69
CA ALA A 73 -3.43 -9.16 3.90
C ALA A 73 -3.96 -9.19 5.34
N VAL A 74 -4.22 -10.38 5.89
CA VAL A 74 -4.66 -10.56 7.29
C VAL A 74 -3.58 -10.07 8.26
N LEU A 75 -2.31 -10.45 8.04
CA LEU A 75 -1.21 -10.01 8.90
C LEU A 75 -1.07 -8.48 8.91
N VAL A 76 -1.05 -7.85 7.75
CA VAL A 76 -0.93 -6.38 7.62
C VAL A 76 -2.12 -5.69 8.26
N THR A 77 -3.34 -6.15 8.01
CA THR A 77 -4.56 -5.55 8.60
C THR A 77 -4.62 -5.69 10.12
N LEU A 78 -4.18 -6.82 10.68
CA LEU A 78 -4.05 -7.00 12.13
C LEU A 78 -2.96 -6.11 12.74
N GLN A 79 -1.82 -5.96 12.07
CA GLN A 79 -0.75 -5.05 12.52
C GLN A 79 -1.24 -3.60 12.53
N LEU A 80 -1.93 -3.16 11.47
CA LEU A 80 -2.53 -1.84 11.39
C LEU A 80 -3.57 -1.62 12.49
N SER A 81 -4.46 -2.59 12.71
CA SER A 81 -5.48 -2.54 13.76
C SER A 81 -4.86 -2.38 15.16
N ARG A 82 -3.75 -3.09 15.44
CA ARG A 82 -3.01 -2.95 16.70
C ARG A 82 -2.32 -1.59 16.83
N LEU A 83 -1.82 -1.06 15.71
CA LEU A 83 -1.19 0.26 15.69
C LEU A 83 -2.22 1.35 15.98
N GLU A 84 -3.41 1.28 15.38
CA GLU A 84 -4.51 2.21 15.68
C GLU A 84 -4.92 2.16 17.14
N GLN A 85 -4.99 0.98 17.75
CA GLN A 85 -5.28 0.83 19.18
C GLN A 85 -4.20 1.44 20.10
N LYS A 86 -2.96 1.57 19.64
CA LYS A 86 -1.88 2.22 20.41
C LYS A 86 -1.90 3.75 20.34
N PHE A 87 -2.48 4.31 19.27
CA PHE A 87 -2.55 5.76 19.06
C PHE A 87 -3.91 6.36 19.41
N LYS A 88 -4.91 5.52 19.71
CA LYS A 88 -6.09 5.88 20.50
C LYS A 88 -5.77 5.91 21.99
#